data_AF-A0A4R0NQN2-F1
#
_entry.id   AF-A0A4R0NQN2-F1
#
_cell.length_a   1.000
_cell.length_b   1.000
_cell.length_c   1.000
_cell.angle_alpha   90.00
_cell.angle_beta   90.00
_cell.angle_gamma   90.00
#
_symmetry.space_group_name_H-M   'P 1'
#
loop_
_entity.id
_entity.type
_entity.pdbx_description
1 polymer ?
#
loop_
_entity_poly.entity_id
_entity_poly.type
_entity_poly.pdbx_seq_one_letter_code
_entity_poly.pdbx_strand_id
1 'polypeptide(L)'
;MKNGLICTLLLAVAVLTSCSNSDNQDSIKIDEIAAIAIKPFSDSLKTDTFRVKLIGTEPKEMYLSFTITSFEGKKIYDIRIDAKELFKNYDVKNLNKKKTQIKFLKDEVDRFLDDENFMEPALTDQESPDSNVPDKSFYEELKKSQLNGFIYRLGKEQKRYIGWSQQNKKVKPYYSCCK
;
A
#
# COMPACT_ATOMS: atom_id res chain seq x y z
N MET A 1 -63.55 46.01 -30.33
CA MET A 1 -63.21 46.40 -31.72
C MET A 1 -61.72 46.71 -31.77
N LYS A 2 -60.99 46.03 -32.67
CA LYS A 2 -59.77 46.42 -33.42
C LYS A 2 -58.69 47.26 -32.71
N ASN A 3 -57.39 47.09 -32.90
CA ASN A 3 -56.49 46.16 -33.58
C ASN A 3 -55.08 46.79 -33.41
N GLY A 4 -54.02 45.98 -33.55
CA GLY A 4 -52.64 46.43 -33.75
C GLY A 4 -51.74 45.84 -32.67
N LEU A 5 -51.16 44.65 -32.82
CA LEU A 5 -50.18 44.22 -33.81
C LEU A 5 -49.07 45.26 -34.03
N ILE A 6 -47.93 45.09 -33.38
CA ILE A 6 -46.59 45.32 -33.94
C ILE A 6 -45.61 44.38 -33.24
N CYS A 7 -44.80 43.76 -34.10
CA CYS A 7 -43.79 42.75 -33.92
C CYS A 7 -42.52 43.29 -33.24
N THR A 8 -41.51 42.41 -33.11
CA THR A 8 -40.09 42.62 -32.72
C THR A 8 -39.83 42.73 -31.21
N LEU A 9 -38.86 42.06 -30.60
CA LEU A 9 -37.60 41.53 -31.11
C LEU A 9 -37.08 40.42 -30.16
N LEU A 10 -36.48 39.37 -30.74
CA LEU A 10 -35.67 38.38 -30.03
C LEU A 10 -34.56 39.05 -29.20
N LEU A 11 -34.31 38.54 -27.99
CA LEU A 11 -32.95 38.47 -27.43
C LEU A 11 -32.83 37.24 -26.52
N ALA A 12 -32.49 36.10 -27.12
CA ALA A 12 -32.01 34.94 -26.39
C ALA A 12 -30.54 35.20 -26.01
N VAL A 13 -30.29 35.53 -24.75
CA VAL A 13 -28.93 35.59 -24.20
C VAL A 13 -28.49 34.15 -23.92
N ALA A 14 -27.85 33.54 -24.91
CA ALA A 14 -27.08 32.31 -24.70
C ALA A 14 -25.78 32.69 -23.98
N VAL A 15 -25.71 32.44 -22.67
CA VAL A 15 -24.47 32.51 -21.92
C VAL A 15 -23.64 31.29 -22.30
N LEU A 16 -22.70 31.47 -23.23
CA LEU A 16 -21.62 30.52 -23.46
C LEU A 16 -20.67 30.58 -22.27
N THR A 17 -20.89 29.73 -21.27
CA THR A 17 -19.86 29.43 -20.27
C THR A 17 -18.78 28.59 -20.94
N SER A 18 -17.76 29.25 -21.49
CA SER A 18 -16.52 28.63 -21.94
C SER A 18 -15.72 28.19 -20.72
N CYS A 19 -15.79 26.91 -20.36
CA CYS A 19 -14.80 26.29 -19.48
C CYS A 19 -13.46 26.26 -20.21
N SER A 20 -12.58 27.22 -19.92
CA SER A 20 -11.17 27.10 -20.25
C SER A 20 -10.55 26.03 -19.34
N ASN A 21 -10.52 24.78 -19.79
CA ASN A 21 -9.61 23.79 -19.23
C ASN A 21 -8.20 24.22 -19.62
N SER A 22 -7.59 25.03 -18.74
CA SER A 22 -6.14 25.16 -18.71
C SER A 22 -5.58 23.82 -18.24
N ASP A 23 -5.06 23.04 -19.18
CA ASP A 23 -4.18 21.90 -18.90
C ASP A 23 -2.92 22.41 -18.18
N ASN A 24 -3.03 22.54 -16.86
CA ASN A 24 -1.91 22.81 -15.98
C ASN A 24 -1.34 21.47 -15.50
N GLN A 25 -0.34 21.00 -16.26
CA GLN A 25 0.86 20.30 -15.80
C GLN A 25 0.72 19.50 -14.49
N ASP A 26 0.43 18.20 -14.62
CA ASP A 26 0.56 17.10 -13.65
C ASP A 26 1.32 17.40 -12.34
N SER A 27 0.67 18.10 -11.41
CA SER A 27 1.05 18.02 -10.00
C SER A 27 0.41 16.73 -9.46
N ILE A 28 1.06 15.59 -9.67
CA ILE A 28 0.64 14.34 -9.02
C ILE A 28 0.69 14.63 -7.52
N LYS A 29 -0.47 14.68 -6.86
CA LYS A 29 -0.57 14.72 -5.40
C LYS A 29 -0.15 13.36 -4.86
N ILE A 30 1.15 13.14 -4.75
CA ILE A 30 1.72 11.84 -4.36
C ILE A 30 1.28 11.44 -2.95
N ASP A 31 0.97 12.40 -2.09
CA ASP A 31 0.46 12.19 -0.73
C ASP A 31 -0.91 11.48 -0.68
N GLU A 32 -1.60 11.30 -1.82
CA GLU A 32 -2.89 10.60 -1.91
C GLU A 32 -2.77 9.13 -2.34
N ILE A 33 -1.56 8.65 -2.68
CA ILE A 33 -1.36 7.28 -3.18
C ILE A 33 -1.28 6.31 -2.01
N ALA A 34 -2.34 5.55 -1.80
CA ALA A 34 -2.48 4.61 -0.70
C ALA A 34 -3.28 3.39 -1.10
N ALA A 35 -2.95 2.25 -0.51
CA ALA A 35 -3.76 1.03 -0.56
C ALA A 35 -4.15 0.61 0.86
N ILE A 36 -5.33 0.00 1.00
CA ILE A 36 -5.90 -0.48 2.25
C ILE A 36 -6.44 -1.89 2.05
N ALA A 37 -6.17 -2.78 2.99
CA ALA A 37 -6.79 -4.10 3.08
C ALA A 37 -7.29 -4.36 4.50
N ILE A 38 -8.38 -5.10 4.63
CA ILE A 38 -8.98 -5.48 5.91
C ILE A 38 -9.01 -7.00 5.96
N LYS A 39 -8.19 -7.59 6.83
CA LYS A 39 -7.95 -9.05 6.89
C LYS A 39 -7.76 -9.51 8.34
N PRO A 40 -8.16 -10.75 8.70
CA PRO A 40 -7.76 -11.35 9.98
C PRO A 40 -6.23 -11.51 10.04
N PHE A 41 -5.63 -11.12 11.17
CA PHE A 41 -4.18 -11.19 11.34
C PHE A 41 -3.75 -11.36 12.80
N SER A 42 -4.06 -10.40 13.67
CA SER A 42 -3.76 -10.50 15.12
C SER A 42 -4.76 -11.36 15.91
N ASP A 43 -5.87 -11.72 15.27
CA ASP A 43 -6.96 -12.54 15.76
C ASP A 43 -7.54 -13.34 14.58
N SER A 44 -8.07 -14.54 14.82
CA SER A 44 -8.61 -15.41 13.77
C SER A 44 -10.02 -15.03 13.32
N LEU A 45 -10.76 -14.27 14.13
CA LEU A 45 -12.15 -13.89 13.87
C LEU A 45 -12.32 -12.39 13.65
N LYS A 46 -11.36 -11.57 14.09
CA LYS A 46 -11.42 -10.12 13.98
C LYS A 46 -10.42 -9.62 12.95
N THR A 47 -10.82 -8.57 12.25
CA THR A 47 -10.02 -8.02 11.15
C THR A 47 -9.19 -6.83 11.58
N ASP A 48 -7.96 -6.80 11.10
CA ASP A 48 -7.04 -5.68 11.23
C ASP A 48 -7.00 -4.88 9.93
N THR A 49 -6.62 -3.60 10.02
CA THR A 49 -6.46 -2.71 8.87
C THR A 49 -5.00 -2.61 8.48
N PHE A 50 -4.68 -3.08 7.29
CA PHE A 50 -3.40 -2.90 6.61
C PHE A 50 -3.48 -1.65 5.77
N ARG A 51 -2.46 -0.80 5.85
CA ARG A 51 -2.38 0.41 5.03
C ARG A 51 -0.96 0.68 4.59
N VAL A 52 -0.76 0.87 3.29
CA VAL A 52 0.48 1.39 2.71
C VAL A 52 0.20 2.75 2.06
N LYS A 53 1.13 3.69 2.21
CA LYS A 53 1.08 5.00 1.55
C LYS A 53 2.44 5.35 0.94
N LEU A 54 2.45 5.96 -0.23
CA LEU A 54 3.64 6.60 -0.78
C LEU A 54 3.70 8.05 -0.28
N ILE A 55 4.84 8.45 0.30
CA ILE A 55 5.02 9.79 0.87
C ILE A 55 6.28 10.44 0.27
N GLY A 56 6.18 11.73 -0.08
CA GLY A 56 7.29 12.56 -0.56
C GLY A 56 7.07 13.10 -1.98
N THR A 57 7.95 14.00 -2.42
CA THR A 57 7.82 14.75 -3.69
C THR A 57 8.96 14.50 -4.67
N GLU A 58 10.12 14.07 -4.18
CA GLU A 58 11.28 13.70 -4.99
C GLU A 58 11.46 12.17 -4.96
N PRO A 59 11.44 11.44 -6.09
CA PRO A 59 11.32 9.97 -6.07
C PRO A 59 12.43 9.26 -5.31
N LYS A 60 13.65 9.80 -5.32
CA LYS A 60 14.75 9.22 -4.54
C LYS A 60 14.59 9.47 -3.04
N GLU A 61 13.84 10.47 -2.60
CA GLU A 61 13.60 10.73 -1.18
C GLU A 61 12.21 10.25 -0.71
N MET A 62 11.41 9.70 -1.63
CA MET A 62 10.13 9.09 -1.30
C MET A 62 10.31 7.81 -0.47
N TYR A 63 9.24 7.43 0.22
CA TYR A 63 9.19 6.17 0.96
C TYR A 63 7.76 5.64 1.04
N LEU A 64 7.66 4.32 1.21
CA LEU A 64 6.41 3.66 1.56
C LEU A 64 6.28 3.65 3.09
N SER A 65 5.17 4.17 3.62
CA SER A 65 4.77 4.02 5.01
C SER A 65 3.76 2.88 5.10
N PHE A 66 4.17 1.78 5.72
CA PHE A 66 3.31 0.60 5.92
C PHE A 66 2.94 0.46 7.40
N THR A 67 1.64 0.33 7.65
CA THR A 67 1.08 0.21 9.00
C THR A 67 0.05 -0.91 9.08
N ILE A 68 -0.04 -1.50 10.26
CA ILE A 68 -1.13 -2.41 10.64
C ILE A 68 -1.78 -1.84 11.90
N THR A 69 -3.09 -1.65 11.85
CA THR A 69 -3.92 -1.20 12.97
C THR A 69 -4.86 -2.34 13.36
N SER A 70 -4.85 -2.72 14.64
CA SER A 70 -5.69 -3.81 15.13
C SER A 70 -7.17 -3.46 15.06
N PHE A 71 -8.05 -4.47 15.20
CA PHE A 71 -9.49 -4.28 15.35
C PHE A 71 -9.87 -3.33 16.51
N GLU A 72 -8.99 -3.15 17.51
CA GLU A 72 -9.16 -2.22 18.64
C GLU A 72 -8.74 -0.78 18.31
N GLY A 73 -8.31 -0.52 17.08
CA GLY A 73 -7.82 0.80 16.64
C GLY A 73 -6.38 1.10 17.06
N LYS A 74 -5.64 0.12 17.62
CA LYS A 74 -4.24 0.32 18.03
C LYS A 74 -3.30 0.04 16.86
N LYS A 75 -2.37 0.96 16.58
CA LYS A 75 -1.26 0.70 15.63
C LYS A 75 -0.31 -0.35 16.24
N ILE A 76 -0.25 -1.52 15.62
CA ILE A 76 0.53 -2.68 16.07
C ILE A 76 1.75 -2.96 15.21
N TYR A 77 1.85 -2.32 14.04
CA TYR A 77 3.01 -2.34 13.17
C TYR A 77 3.14 -1.01 12.43
N ASP A 78 4.37 -0.52 12.28
CA ASP A 78 4.68 0.73 11.60
C ASP A 78 6.13 0.67 11.09
N ILE A 79 6.29 0.72 9.78
CA ILE A 79 7.60 0.76 9.14
C ILE A 79 7.63 1.78 8.00
N ARG A 80 8.85 2.23 7.71
CA ARG A 80 9.21 3.02 6.56
C ARG A 80 10.10 2.18 5.64
N ILE A 81 9.80 2.16 4.34
CA ILE A 81 10.61 1.52 3.30
C ILE A 81 11.06 2.60 2.33
N ASP A 82 12.35 2.90 2.30
CA ASP A 82 12.89 3.98 1.47
C ASP A 82 12.91 3.59 -0.01
N ALA A 83 12.49 4.51 -0.89
CA ALA A 83 12.51 4.27 -2.33
C ALA A 83 13.91 3.94 -2.86
N LYS A 84 14.97 4.52 -2.26
CA LYS A 84 16.37 4.20 -2.62
C LYS A 84 16.70 2.73 -2.41
N GLU A 85 16.17 2.11 -1.36
CA GLU A 85 16.42 0.69 -1.08
C GLU A 85 15.71 -0.19 -2.11
N LEU A 86 14.44 0.12 -2.40
CA LEU A 86 13.69 -0.54 -3.47
C LEU A 86 14.43 -0.41 -4.81
N PHE A 87 14.86 0.79 -5.20
CA PHE A 87 15.56 0.98 -6.47
C PHE A 87 16.89 0.22 -6.57
N LYS A 88 17.61 0.03 -5.45
CA LYS A 88 18.85 -0.77 -5.43
C LYS A 88 18.58 -2.26 -5.58
N ASN A 89 17.50 -2.73 -4.97
CA ASN A 89 17.20 -4.16 -4.86
C ASN A 89 16.38 -4.72 -6.03
N TYR A 90 15.97 -3.87 -6.98
CA TYR A 90 15.33 -4.28 -8.22
C TYR A 90 16.24 -3.91 -9.42
N ASP A 91 16.54 -4.89 -10.28
CA ASP A 91 17.24 -4.66 -11.57
C ASP A 91 16.28 -4.02 -12.59
N VAL A 92 15.85 -2.79 -12.30
CA VAL A 92 14.96 -2.04 -13.17
C VAL A 92 15.82 -1.22 -14.12
N LYS A 93 16.12 -1.82 -15.27
CA LYS A 93 16.68 -1.10 -16.42
C LYS A 93 15.78 0.11 -16.68
N ASN A 94 16.32 1.33 -16.53
CA ASN A 94 15.67 2.64 -16.75
C ASN A 94 15.05 3.37 -15.54
N LEU A 95 15.45 3.11 -14.29
CA LEU A 95 15.16 4.03 -13.16
C LEU A 95 15.97 5.35 -13.18
N ASN A 96 16.54 5.73 -14.32
CA ASN A 96 17.21 7.03 -14.49
C ASN A 96 16.22 8.19 -14.70
N LYS A 97 14.96 7.91 -15.08
CA LYS A 97 13.92 8.91 -15.31
C LYS A 97 12.95 9.01 -14.14
N LYS A 98 12.70 10.23 -13.66
CA LYS A 98 11.74 10.55 -12.59
C LYS A 98 10.36 9.93 -12.83
N LYS A 99 9.82 10.03 -14.05
CA LYS A 99 8.52 9.44 -14.40
C LYS A 99 8.48 7.92 -14.20
N THR A 100 9.55 7.21 -14.60
CA THR A 100 9.67 5.76 -14.43
C THR A 100 9.76 5.38 -12.95
N GLN A 101 10.53 6.13 -12.16
CA GLN A 101 10.63 5.92 -10.71
C GLN A 101 9.29 6.09 -10.01
N ILE A 102 8.55 7.16 -10.34
CA ILE A 102 7.22 7.39 -9.78
C ILE A 102 6.29 6.25 -10.16
N LYS A 103 6.25 5.85 -11.44
CA LYS A 103 5.42 4.72 -11.88
C LYS A 103 5.76 3.44 -11.11
N PHE A 104 7.04 3.11 -10.99
CA PHE A 104 7.49 1.97 -10.21
C PHE A 104 6.96 2.01 -8.77
N LEU A 105 7.12 3.14 -8.07
CA LEU A 105 6.67 3.27 -6.68
C LEU A 105 5.14 3.15 -6.56
N LYS A 106 4.38 3.64 -7.54
CA LYS A 106 2.93 3.43 -7.61
C LYS A 106 2.58 1.95 -7.78
N ASP A 107 3.21 1.29 -8.75
CA ASP A 107 3.02 -0.14 -8.99
C ASP A 107 3.39 -0.98 -7.74
N GLU A 108 4.39 -0.55 -6.95
CA GLU A 108 4.71 -1.19 -5.67
C GLU A 108 3.63 -0.97 -4.61
N VAL A 109 3.00 0.21 -4.51
CA VAL A 109 1.85 0.43 -3.60
C VAL A 109 0.67 -0.44 -4.01
N ASP A 110 0.34 -0.49 -5.30
CA ASP A 110 -0.81 -1.22 -5.82
C ASP A 110 -0.70 -2.71 -5.49
N ARG A 111 0.51 -3.28 -5.61
CA ARG A 111 0.78 -4.70 -5.36
C ARG A 111 1.11 -5.04 -3.91
N PHE A 112 1.36 -4.03 -3.06
CA PHE A 112 1.86 -4.26 -1.71
C PHE A 112 0.90 -5.11 -0.89
N LEU A 113 -0.40 -4.90 -1.08
CA LEU A 113 -1.49 -5.57 -0.35
C LEU A 113 -2.26 -6.55 -1.24
N ASP A 114 -1.62 -7.09 -2.28
CA ASP A 114 -2.21 -8.17 -3.07
C ASP A 114 -2.55 -9.36 -2.17
N ASP A 115 -3.64 -10.07 -2.49
CA ASP A 115 -4.10 -11.22 -1.70
C ASP A 115 -3.02 -12.32 -1.57
N GLU A 116 -2.13 -12.46 -2.56
CA GLU A 116 -0.98 -13.40 -2.52
C GLU A 116 0.01 -13.10 -1.39
N ASN A 117 0.00 -11.89 -0.83
CA ASN A 117 0.88 -11.49 0.26
C ASN A 117 0.30 -11.83 1.64
N PHE A 118 -0.94 -12.31 1.71
CA PHE A 118 -1.58 -12.79 2.94
C PHE A 118 -1.49 -14.32 3.01
N MET A 119 -0.89 -14.82 4.09
CA MET A 119 -0.67 -16.25 4.31
C MET A 119 -1.68 -16.76 5.32
N GLU A 120 -2.49 -17.74 4.93
CA GLU A 120 -3.57 -18.28 5.76
C GLU A 120 -3.43 -19.81 5.88
N PRO A 121 -2.85 -20.34 6.97
CA PRO A 121 -2.16 -19.66 8.08
C PRO A 121 -0.75 -19.16 7.70
N ALA A 122 -0.08 -18.45 8.61
CA ALA A 122 1.31 -18.00 8.42
C ALA A 122 2.30 -19.16 8.19
N LEU A 123 2.03 -20.29 8.84
CA LEU A 123 2.84 -21.51 8.85
C LEU A 123 1.92 -22.72 8.92
N THR A 124 2.22 -23.72 8.11
CA THR A 124 1.57 -25.03 8.10
C THR A 124 2.23 -25.99 9.11
N ASP A 125 1.50 -27.04 9.51
CA ASP A 125 1.99 -28.02 10.48
C ASP A 125 3.22 -28.80 10.03
N GLN A 126 3.51 -28.84 8.73
CA GLN A 126 4.64 -29.58 8.15
C GLN A 126 5.92 -28.74 8.04
N GLU A 127 5.82 -27.42 8.16
CA GLU A 127 6.99 -26.54 8.06
C GLU A 127 7.88 -26.62 9.30
N SER A 128 9.19 -26.58 9.09
CA SER A 128 10.20 -26.59 10.15
C SER A 128 11.13 -25.39 10.01
N PRO A 129 11.59 -24.79 11.11
CA PRO A 129 12.44 -23.61 11.04
C PRO A 129 13.82 -23.95 10.46
N ASP A 130 14.26 -23.18 9.47
CA ASP A 130 15.61 -23.24 8.89
C ASP A 130 16.54 -22.15 9.50
N SER A 131 17.67 -21.88 8.86
CA SER A 131 18.63 -20.83 9.28
C SER A 131 18.14 -19.39 9.08
N ASN A 132 17.06 -19.18 8.31
CA ASN A 132 16.48 -17.86 8.04
C ASN A 132 15.40 -17.46 9.04
N VAL A 133 15.04 -18.36 9.98
CA VAL A 133 14.14 -18.06 11.10
C VAL A 133 14.92 -17.34 12.21
N PRO A 134 14.63 -16.06 12.50
CA PRO A 134 15.38 -15.28 13.48
C PRO A 134 15.06 -15.63 14.93
N ASP A 135 13.85 -16.16 15.18
CA ASP A 135 13.35 -16.49 16.51
C ASP A 135 12.53 -17.78 16.43
N LYS A 136 13.16 -18.90 16.80
CA LYS A 136 12.54 -20.23 16.75
C LYS A 136 11.38 -20.36 17.73
N SER A 137 11.45 -19.69 18.89
CA SER A 137 10.36 -19.73 19.87
C SER A 137 9.12 -19.03 19.35
N PHE A 138 9.28 -17.88 18.69
CA PHE A 138 8.17 -17.21 18.02
C PHE A 138 7.64 -17.99 16.82
N TYR A 139 8.52 -18.64 16.05
CA TYR A 139 8.11 -19.49 14.94
C TYR A 139 7.18 -20.62 15.41
N GLU A 140 7.56 -21.33 16.49
CA GLU A 140 6.73 -22.38 17.09
C GLU A 140 5.44 -21.85 17.72
N GLU A 141 5.47 -20.65 18.32
CA GLU A 141 4.26 -19.97 18.80
C GLU A 141 3.29 -19.73 17.65
N LEU A 142 3.78 -19.14 16.56
CA LEU A 142 2.97 -18.77 15.40
C LEU A 142 2.36 -20.02 14.74
N LYS A 143 3.17 -21.06 14.56
CA LYS A 143 2.73 -22.37 14.04
C LYS A 143 1.61 -22.97 14.89
N LYS A 144 1.72 -22.94 16.23
CA LYS A 144 0.66 -23.46 17.11
C LYS A 144 -0.60 -22.61 17.09
N SER A 145 -0.45 -21.29 16.96
CA SER A 145 -1.59 -20.36 16.97
C SER A 145 -2.44 -20.42 15.70
N GLN A 146 -1.86 -20.92 14.59
CA GLN A 146 -2.48 -20.93 13.25
C GLN A 146 -2.97 -19.54 12.80
N LEU A 147 -2.39 -18.47 13.36
CA LEU A 147 -2.69 -17.10 12.92
C LEU A 147 -2.09 -16.84 11.54
N ASN A 148 -2.71 -15.89 10.83
CA ASN A 148 -2.30 -15.49 9.49
C ASN A 148 -0.96 -14.75 9.50
N GLY A 149 -0.25 -14.86 8.38
CA GLY A 149 1.00 -14.18 8.12
C GLY A 149 0.84 -13.12 7.04
N PHE A 150 1.81 -12.23 6.96
CA PHE A 150 1.91 -11.28 5.86
C PHE A 150 3.35 -11.25 5.35
N ILE A 151 3.51 -11.24 4.03
CA ILE A 151 4.80 -11.12 3.37
C ILE A 151 4.86 -9.81 2.61
N TYR A 152 6.00 -9.11 2.68
CA TYR A 152 6.24 -7.97 1.81
C TYR A 152 7.67 -7.99 1.27
N ARG A 153 7.83 -7.39 0.09
CA ARG A 153 9.10 -7.33 -0.63
C ARG A 153 9.83 -6.04 -0.27
N LEU A 154 11.13 -6.18 -0.01
CA LEU A 154 12.09 -5.08 0.12
C LEU A 154 13.00 -4.99 -1.11
N GLY A 155 12.80 -5.91 -2.07
CA GLY A 155 13.63 -6.12 -3.23
C GLY A 155 13.15 -7.31 -4.05
N LYS A 156 13.80 -7.57 -5.18
CA LYS A 156 13.49 -8.74 -6.03
C LYS A 156 13.60 -10.05 -5.25
N GLU A 157 14.67 -10.20 -4.46
CA GLU A 157 14.96 -11.42 -3.68
C GLU A 157 14.78 -11.22 -2.16
N GLN A 158 14.72 -9.97 -1.71
CA GLN A 158 14.62 -9.64 -0.28
C GLN A 158 13.14 -9.58 0.12
N LYS A 159 12.71 -10.53 0.95
CA LYS A 159 11.34 -10.60 1.46
C LYS A 159 11.34 -10.71 2.98
N ARG A 160 10.38 -10.06 3.62
CA ARG A 160 10.14 -10.20 5.06
C ARG A 160 8.75 -10.78 5.30
N TYR A 161 8.72 -11.77 6.18
CA TYR A 161 7.50 -12.44 6.62
C TYR A 161 7.25 -12.06 8.06
N ILE A 162 6.06 -11.54 8.34
CA ILE A 162 5.66 -11.04 9.66
C ILE A 162 4.39 -11.73 10.13
N GLY A 163 4.30 -11.92 11.44
CA GLY A 163 3.15 -12.51 12.11
C GLY A 163 2.91 -11.86 13.46
N TRP A 164 1.75 -12.12 14.04
CA TRP A 164 1.40 -11.65 15.38
C TRP A 164 1.90 -12.60 16.46
N SER A 165 2.66 -12.10 17.44
CA SER A 165 2.97 -12.84 18.66
C SER A 165 1.91 -12.55 19.71
N GLN A 166 1.12 -13.57 20.06
CA GLN A 166 0.13 -13.53 21.12
C GLN A 166 0.78 -13.35 22.50
N GLN A 167 1.98 -13.89 22.70
CA GLN A 167 2.76 -13.76 23.93
C GLN A 167 3.28 -12.32 24.11
N ASN A 168 3.87 -11.75 23.05
CA ASN A 168 4.50 -10.43 23.13
C ASN A 168 3.54 -9.28 22.80
N LYS A 169 2.32 -9.58 22.33
CA LYS A 169 1.32 -8.61 21.86
C LYS A 169 1.90 -7.61 20.85
N LYS A 170 2.70 -8.12 19.91
CA LYS A 170 3.32 -7.32 18.85
C LYS A 170 3.55 -8.13 17.58
N VAL A 171 3.62 -7.43 16.46
CA VAL A 171 4.01 -8.01 15.17
C VAL A 171 5.52 -8.21 15.14
N LYS A 172 5.97 -9.39 14.71
CA LYS A 172 7.38 -9.78 14.65
C LYS A 172 7.70 -10.45 13.32
N PRO A 173 8.93 -10.32 12.81
CA PRO A 173 9.37 -11.16 11.70
C PRO A 173 9.52 -12.61 12.16
N TYR A 174 8.95 -13.55 11.43
CA TYR A 174 9.15 -15.00 11.66
C TYR A 174 10.05 -15.64 10.60
N TYR A 175 10.23 -14.99 9.45
CA TYR A 175 11.13 -15.43 8.40
C TYR A 175 11.66 -14.22 7.63
N SER A 176 12.89 -14.30 7.15
CA SER A 176 13.46 -13.34 6.20
C SER A 176 14.35 -14.10 5.24
N CYS A 177 13.96 -14.19 3.97
CA CYS A 177 14.87 -14.81 3.01
C CYS A 177 15.96 -13.83 2.64
N CYS A 178 17.14 -14.41 2.41
CA CYS A 178 18.11 -13.93 1.45
C CYS A 178 18.72 -12.57 1.87
N LYS A 179 19.85 -12.63 2.57
CA LYS A 179 20.67 -11.46 2.93
C LYS A 179 21.71 -11.18 1.85
#